data_AF-A0A6X8JMJ7-F1
#
_entry.id   AF-A0A6X8JMJ7-F1
#
_cell.length_a   1.000
_cell.length_b   1.000
_cell.length_c   1.000
_cell.angle_alpha   90.00
_cell.angle_beta   90.00
_cell.angle_gamma   90.00
#
_symmetry.space_group_name_H-M   'P 1'
#
loop_
_entity.id
_entity.type
_entity.pdbx_description
1 polymer ?
#
loop_
_entity_poly.entity_id
_entity_poly.type
_entity_poly.pdbx_seq_one_letter_code
_entity_poly.pdbx_strand_id
1 'polypeptide(L)'
;MENFANKLKIHTEHVAKMGVFCTTEETTKQALIMPLLDILGFTPYDPRKVKAEYSADFPGVKANERVDYALFCHDVPVMFIEAKSFSEQIDNHCPQLSRYFNSTPEVTISAITNGVEWRFFTDLKQKNIMDSTPFLKIRMDSLTHSDITQLFRFRYDKFKPEALRTLAEESVYLNSFTKTISSSLREVDLEFVRYVASRSNIERQLNQRFLEFVTPLVKQAVERAVSAMVVSGLSTQPVEQTKENDATDTQVNNAIVDEENPNIITTAKELELFERVKQIIQTEDNIEYKDTESYFGVLLNGKTNRWLLRFYDKKSSFITLPISLSEVQLNEIRRARLDTDGKRIHITNPEDILRISGLILDSYEYVKNDDNFRRGSRVSSLEEVE
;
A
#
# COMPACT_ATOMS: atom_id res chain seq x y z
N MET A 1 -1.76 18.44 6.74
CA MET A 1 -2.16 17.12 6.20
C MET A 1 -1.62 15.99 7.07
N GLU A 2 -0.33 16.04 7.44
CA GLU A 2 0.33 15.02 8.28
C GLU A 2 -0.35 14.74 9.63
N ASN A 3 -0.72 15.78 10.40
CA ASN A 3 -1.46 15.58 11.67
C ASN A 3 -2.81 14.84 11.46
N PHE A 4 -3.53 15.13 10.38
CA PHE A 4 -4.78 14.44 10.06
C PHE A 4 -4.53 12.96 9.71
N ALA A 5 -3.50 12.67 8.92
CA ALA A 5 -3.09 11.31 8.61
C ALA A 5 -2.71 10.52 9.87
N ASN A 6 -1.99 11.15 10.81
CA ASN A 6 -1.64 10.53 12.09
C ASN A 6 -2.87 10.22 12.95
N LYS A 7 -3.84 11.15 13.04
CA LYS A 7 -5.11 10.91 13.74
C LYS A 7 -5.90 9.75 13.12
N LEU A 8 -5.98 9.69 11.79
CA LEU A 8 -6.61 8.57 11.08
C LEU A 8 -5.90 7.24 11.36
N LYS A 9 -4.56 7.22 11.35
CA LYS A 9 -3.80 6.01 11.66
C LYS A 9 -4.07 5.50 13.07
N ILE A 10 -4.07 6.39 14.06
CA ILE A 10 -4.43 6.05 15.45
C ILE A 10 -5.86 5.51 15.51
N HIS A 11 -6.79 6.12 14.77
CA HIS A 11 -8.16 5.68 14.71
C HIS A 11 -8.32 4.30 14.06
N THR A 12 -7.60 4.01 12.96
CA THR A 12 -7.53 2.68 12.36
C THR A 12 -7.10 1.62 13.38
N GLU A 13 -6.05 1.89 14.15
CA GLU A 13 -5.59 0.97 15.20
C GLU A 13 -6.64 0.80 16.32
N HIS A 14 -7.36 1.87 16.66
CA HIS A 14 -8.47 1.82 17.61
C HIS A 14 -9.63 0.99 17.09
N VAL A 15 -10.05 1.16 15.84
CA VAL A 15 -11.11 0.37 15.21
C VAL A 15 -10.74 -1.12 15.21
N ALA A 16 -9.49 -1.45 14.88
CA ALA A 16 -9.01 -2.84 14.88
C ALA A 16 -9.05 -3.47 16.29
N LYS A 17 -8.70 -2.72 17.33
CA LYS A 17 -8.67 -3.22 18.72
C LYS A 17 -10.04 -3.26 19.37
N MET A 18 -10.86 -2.22 19.17
CA MET A 18 -12.11 -2.01 19.89
C MET A 18 -13.34 -2.52 19.15
N GLY A 19 -13.24 -2.67 17.83
CA GLY A 19 -14.37 -3.06 16.99
C GLY A 19 -15.03 -4.37 17.41
N VAL A 20 -14.24 -5.37 17.80
CA VAL A 20 -14.73 -6.69 18.25
C VAL A 20 -15.61 -6.63 19.49
N PHE A 21 -15.54 -5.55 20.28
CA PHE A 21 -16.38 -5.33 21.46
C PHE A 21 -17.66 -4.54 21.15
N CYS A 22 -17.80 -4.01 19.94
CA CYS A 22 -18.97 -3.25 19.50
C CYS A 22 -20.08 -4.20 19.03
N THR A 23 -20.80 -4.80 19.98
CA THR A 23 -21.85 -5.81 19.69
C THR A 23 -23.19 -5.21 19.27
N THR A 24 -23.40 -3.91 19.53
CA THR A 24 -24.61 -3.17 19.16
C THR A 24 -24.27 -1.99 18.27
N GLU A 25 -25.23 -1.58 17.45
CA GLU A 25 -25.14 -0.39 16.61
C GLU A 25 -24.81 0.88 17.43
N GLU A 26 -25.42 1.04 18.62
CA GLU A 26 -25.14 2.18 19.51
C GLU A 26 -23.70 2.18 20.02
N THR A 27 -23.14 1.01 20.33
CA THR A 27 -21.73 0.90 20.74
C THR A 27 -20.81 1.23 19.57
N THR A 28 -21.14 0.77 18.35
CA THR A 28 -20.39 1.11 17.13
C THR A 28 -20.42 2.62 16.85
N LYS A 29 -21.60 3.25 16.99
CA LYS A 29 -21.79 4.70 16.89
C LYS A 29 -20.84 5.46 17.81
N GLN A 30 -20.85 5.14 19.10
CA GLN A 30 -20.05 5.84 20.10
C GLN A 30 -18.54 5.53 20.01
N ALA A 31 -18.17 4.26 19.85
CA ALA A 31 -16.77 3.84 19.95
C ALA A 31 -15.99 4.01 18.64
N LEU A 32 -16.65 3.96 17.48
CA LEU A 32 -15.99 3.93 16.17
C LEU A 32 -16.39 5.12 15.28
N ILE A 33 -17.69 5.40 15.15
CA ILE A 33 -18.17 6.41 14.20
C ILE A 33 -17.92 7.83 14.72
N MET A 34 -18.34 8.13 15.96
CA MET A 34 -18.15 9.45 16.57
C MET A 34 -16.69 9.93 16.59
N PRO A 35 -15.68 9.09 16.95
CA PRO A 35 -14.29 9.49 16.85
C PRO A 35 -13.85 9.90 15.44
N LEU A 36 -14.32 9.22 14.39
CA LEU A 36 -14.01 9.64 13.02
C LEU A 36 -14.63 11.00 12.70
N LEU A 37 -15.88 11.24 13.10
CA LEU A 37 -16.53 12.55 12.91
C LEU A 37 -15.73 13.67 13.58
N ASP A 38 -15.22 13.44 14.79
CA ASP A 38 -14.37 14.41 15.47
C ASP A 38 -13.03 14.63 14.74
N ILE A 39 -12.42 13.58 14.18
CA ILE A 39 -11.21 13.70 13.35
C ILE A 39 -11.48 14.54 12.09
N LEU A 40 -12.67 14.42 11.49
CA LEU A 40 -13.13 15.25 10.39
C LEU A 40 -13.48 16.69 10.83
N GLY A 41 -13.46 16.99 12.13
CA GLY A 41 -13.79 18.31 12.68
C GLY A 41 -15.30 18.56 12.86
N PHE A 42 -16.11 17.53 12.62
CA PHE A 42 -17.52 17.44 12.97
C PHE A 42 -17.65 16.87 14.39
N THR A 43 -17.29 17.70 15.37
CA THR A 43 -17.31 17.30 16.78
C THR A 43 -18.74 16.95 17.23
N PRO A 44 -19.01 15.72 17.70
CA PRO A 44 -20.34 15.28 18.13
C PRO A 44 -20.91 16.06 19.33
N TYR A 45 -20.06 16.79 20.07
CA TYR A 45 -20.45 17.63 21.19
C TYR A 45 -20.94 19.03 20.79
N ASP A 46 -20.86 19.40 19.50
CA ASP A 46 -21.40 20.67 18.98
C ASP A 46 -22.67 20.39 18.14
N PRO A 47 -23.88 20.66 18.67
CA PRO A 47 -25.13 20.39 17.96
C PRO A 47 -25.35 21.27 16.71
N ARG A 48 -24.51 22.29 16.49
CA ARG A 48 -24.47 23.08 15.25
C ARG A 48 -23.68 22.40 14.14
N LYS A 49 -22.90 21.37 14.48
CA LYS A 49 -22.09 20.59 13.52
C LYS A 49 -22.62 19.18 13.34
N VAL A 50 -23.09 18.54 14.41
CA VAL A 50 -23.59 17.16 14.38
C VAL A 50 -24.87 17.08 15.18
N LYS A 51 -25.93 16.54 14.57
CA LYS A 51 -27.15 16.17 15.28
C LYS A 51 -27.37 14.67 15.15
N ALA A 52 -27.46 13.98 16.28
CA ALA A 52 -27.84 12.57 16.32
C ALA A 52 -29.36 12.43 16.19
N GLU A 53 -29.82 11.29 15.68
CA GLU A 53 -31.25 10.98 15.48
C GLU A 53 -32.01 12.12 14.80
N TYR A 54 -31.43 12.67 13.73
CA TYR A 54 -32.00 13.83 13.08
C TYR A 54 -33.29 13.46 12.37
N SER A 55 -34.38 14.12 12.76
CA SER A 55 -35.66 14.13 12.06
C SER A 55 -35.88 15.50 11.43
N ALA A 56 -36.52 15.49 10.28
CA ALA A 56 -37.01 16.70 9.65
C ALA A 56 -38.42 16.46 9.12
N ASP A 57 -39.31 17.42 9.36
CA ASP A 57 -40.71 17.38 8.91
C ASP A 57 -40.76 17.68 7.40
N PHE A 58 -40.43 16.68 6.59
CA PHE A 58 -40.52 16.77 5.13
C PHE A 58 -41.77 16.09 4.57
N PRO A 59 -42.41 16.65 3.53
CA PRO A 59 -43.49 15.97 2.82
C PRO A 59 -43.02 14.63 2.24
N GLY A 60 -43.60 13.52 2.72
CA GLY A 60 -43.31 12.16 2.23
C GLY A 60 -42.39 11.30 3.10
N VAL A 61 -41.77 11.86 4.15
CA VAL A 61 -41.06 11.08 5.18
C VAL A 61 -42.07 10.71 6.28
N LYS A 62 -42.12 9.43 6.68
CA LYS A 62 -42.99 9.01 7.79
C LYS A 62 -42.48 9.68 9.08
N ALA A 63 -43.39 10.21 9.90
CA ALA A 63 -43.08 10.99 11.13
C ALA A 63 -42.14 10.30 12.16
N ASN A 64 -41.82 9.01 12.00
CA ASN A 64 -40.94 8.23 12.88
C ASN A 64 -39.61 7.82 12.24
N GLU A 65 -39.31 8.18 10.99
CA GLU A 65 -38.01 7.88 10.39
C GLU A 65 -37.01 8.96 10.80
N ARG A 66 -35.75 8.60 11.11
CA ARG A 66 -34.66 9.51 11.51
C ARG A 66 -33.36 9.02 10.91
N VAL A 67 -32.43 9.90 10.54
CA VAL A 67 -31.06 9.47 10.23
C VAL A 67 -30.21 9.48 11.49
N ASP A 68 -29.22 8.60 11.57
CA ASP A 68 -28.41 8.49 12.78
C ASP A 68 -27.58 9.73 13.05
N TYR A 69 -26.96 10.30 12.01
CA TYR A 69 -26.31 11.60 12.10
C TYR A 69 -26.64 12.49 10.91
N ALA A 70 -26.90 13.76 11.21
CA ALA A 70 -26.85 14.85 10.25
C ALA A 70 -25.68 15.77 10.57
N LEU A 71 -24.82 15.99 9.59
CA LEU A 71 -23.69 16.92 9.67
C LEU A 71 -24.07 18.26 9.06
N PHE A 72 -23.63 19.34 9.70
CA PHE A 72 -23.98 20.70 9.33
C PHE A 72 -22.74 21.56 9.10
N CYS A 73 -22.79 22.40 8.07
CA CYS A 73 -21.83 23.47 7.82
C CYS A 73 -22.60 24.78 7.66
N HIS A 74 -22.24 25.81 8.42
CA HIS A 74 -22.95 27.10 8.42
C HIS A 74 -24.48 26.94 8.59
N ASP A 75 -24.89 26.10 9.55
CA ASP A 75 -26.30 25.78 9.86
C ASP A 75 -27.11 25.10 8.74
N VAL A 76 -26.46 24.70 7.65
CA VAL A 76 -27.07 23.94 6.54
C VAL A 76 -26.65 22.47 6.64
N PRO A 77 -27.59 21.49 6.54
CA PRO A 77 -27.23 20.08 6.52
C PRO A 77 -26.46 19.77 5.23
N VAL A 78 -25.30 19.14 5.36
CA VAL A 78 -24.42 18.83 4.22
C VAL A 78 -24.21 17.34 4.00
N MET A 79 -24.42 16.53 5.03
CA MET A 79 -24.22 15.10 4.95
C MET A 79 -25.12 14.33 5.92
N PHE A 80 -25.75 13.26 5.45
CA PHE A 80 -26.46 12.30 6.29
C PHE A 80 -25.68 11.00 6.44
N ILE A 81 -25.75 10.39 7.62
CA ILE A 81 -25.05 9.15 7.93
C ILE A 81 -26.04 8.17 8.53
N GLU A 82 -26.05 6.96 7.98
CA GLU A 82 -26.68 5.78 8.54
C GLU A 82 -25.59 4.87 9.11
N ALA A 83 -25.73 4.47 10.36
CA ALA A 83 -24.85 3.54 11.03
C ALA A 83 -25.42 2.11 10.97
N LYS A 84 -24.52 1.14 11.10
CA LYS A 84 -24.80 -0.28 11.27
C LYS A 84 -23.95 -0.83 12.40
N SER A 85 -24.33 -1.99 12.92
CA SER A 85 -23.50 -2.72 13.88
C SER A 85 -22.16 -3.09 13.27
N PHE A 86 -21.08 -3.08 14.06
CA PHE A 86 -19.73 -3.43 13.61
C PHE A 86 -19.66 -4.79 12.89
N SER A 87 -20.42 -5.77 13.38
CA SER A 87 -20.47 -7.13 12.80
C SER A 87 -21.35 -7.25 11.56
N GLU A 88 -22.13 -6.21 11.24
CA GLU A 88 -23.05 -6.22 10.11
C GLU A 88 -22.31 -5.90 8.81
N GLN A 89 -22.62 -6.64 7.74
CA GLN A 89 -22.15 -6.31 6.41
C GLN A 89 -22.96 -5.17 5.82
N ILE A 90 -22.28 -4.14 5.35
CA ILE A 90 -22.93 -2.98 4.75
C ILE A 90 -23.55 -3.36 3.40
N ASP A 91 -24.85 -3.12 3.25
CA ASP A 91 -25.55 -3.06 1.97
C ASP A 91 -25.65 -1.60 1.49
N ASN A 92 -25.61 -1.39 0.17
CA ASN A 92 -25.88 -0.08 -0.42
C ASN A 92 -27.36 0.30 -0.35
N HIS A 93 -28.25 -0.70 -0.25
CA HIS A 93 -29.68 -0.46 -0.23
C HIS A 93 -30.14 -0.02 1.17
N CYS A 94 -30.18 1.30 1.39
CA CYS A 94 -30.75 1.91 2.59
C CYS A 94 -31.91 2.86 2.22
N PRO A 95 -33.17 2.37 2.13
CA PRO A 95 -34.32 3.17 1.75
C PRO A 95 -34.55 4.39 2.64
N GLN A 96 -34.22 4.28 3.93
CA GLN A 96 -34.35 5.35 4.91
C GLN A 96 -33.41 6.50 4.57
N LEU A 97 -32.12 6.21 4.38
CA LEU A 97 -31.13 7.21 3.98
C LEU A 97 -31.46 7.82 2.61
N SER A 98 -31.91 7.01 1.64
CA SER A 98 -32.32 7.52 0.32
C SER A 98 -33.52 8.46 0.41
N ARG A 99 -34.54 8.16 1.22
CA ARG A 99 -35.70 9.07 1.39
C ARG A 99 -35.28 10.40 1.99
N TYR A 100 -34.41 10.38 2.99
CA TYR A 100 -33.88 11.59 3.62
C TYR A 100 -33.06 12.44 2.65
N PHE A 101 -32.13 11.81 1.94
CA PHE A 101 -31.34 12.46 0.91
C PHE A 101 -32.23 13.10 -0.17
N ASN A 102 -33.20 12.34 -0.70
CA ASN A 102 -34.05 12.81 -1.81
C ASN A 102 -35.03 13.93 -1.39
N SER A 103 -35.36 14.01 -0.11
CA SER A 103 -36.26 15.05 0.44
C SER A 103 -35.53 16.28 0.98
N THR A 104 -34.18 16.29 0.99
CA THR A 104 -33.37 17.40 1.50
C THR A 104 -32.41 17.92 0.42
N PRO A 105 -32.84 18.87 -0.43
CA PRO A 105 -32.04 19.37 -1.56
C PRO A 105 -30.68 19.96 -1.19
N GLU A 106 -30.51 20.43 0.05
CA GLU A 106 -29.25 21.01 0.54
C GLU A 106 -28.18 19.95 0.81
N VAL A 107 -28.57 18.70 1.04
CA VAL A 107 -27.65 17.60 1.30
C VAL A 107 -27.16 17.00 0.01
N THR A 108 -25.84 17.06 -0.21
CA THR A 108 -25.21 16.58 -1.44
C THR A 108 -24.51 15.24 -1.28
N ILE A 109 -24.27 14.81 -0.03
CA ILE A 109 -23.55 13.58 0.29
C ILE A 109 -24.34 12.78 1.35
N SER A 110 -24.32 11.46 1.25
CA SER A 110 -24.71 10.59 2.34
C SER A 110 -23.68 9.48 2.55
N ALA A 111 -23.69 8.85 3.72
CA ALA A 111 -22.86 7.68 3.98
C ALA A 111 -23.59 6.59 4.75
N ILE A 112 -23.15 5.36 4.50
CA ILE A 112 -23.49 4.18 5.31
C ILE A 112 -22.18 3.64 5.90
N THR A 113 -22.17 3.33 7.19
CA THR A 113 -20.97 2.83 7.87
C THR A 113 -21.24 1.88 9.03
N ASN A 114 -20.33 0.95 9.28
CA ASN A 114 -20.26 0.13 10.49
C ASN A 114 -18.99 0.44 11.31
N GLY A 115 -18.39 1.62 11.11
CA GLY A 115 -17.12 2.03 11.71
C GLY A 115 -15.88 1.52 10.97
N VAL A 116 -15.88 0.28 10.46
CA VAL A 116 -14.76 -0.29 9.67
C VAL A 116 -14.83 0.16 8.23
N GLU A 117 -16.00 0.03 7.61
CA GLU A 117 -16.22 0.40 6.22
C GLU A 117 -17.12 1.63 6.15
N TRP A 118 -16.78 2.55 5.26
CA TRP A 118 -17.51 3.77 4.97
C TRP A 118 -17.81 3.81 3.48
N ARG A 119 -19.09 3.91 3.13
CA ARG A 119 -19.56 4.05 1.75
C ARG A 119 -20.23 5.39 1.59
N PHE A 120 -19.72 6.23 0.70
CA PHE A 120 -20.24 7.57 0.44
C PHE A 120 -21.01 7.60 -0.88
N PHE A 121 -22.16 8.25 -0.86
CA PHE A 121 -23.10 8.36 -1.97
C PHE A 121 -23.40 9.82 -2.27
N THR A 122 -23.81 10.09 -3.51
CA THR A 122 -24.21 11.41 -4.00
C THR A 122 -25.26 11.21 -5.12
N ASP A 123 -25.54 12.24 -5.90
CA ASP A 123 -26.62 12.32 -6.88
C ASP A 123 -26.11 12.61 -8.31
N LEU A 124 -25.17 11.80 -8.79
CA LEU A 124 -24.55 12.05 -10.11
C LEU A 124 -25.51 11.77 -11.26
N LYS A 125 -26.35 10.72 -11.15
CA LYS A 125 -27.24 10.31 -12.25
C LYS A 125 -28.45 11.23 -12.38
N GLN A 126 -29.09 11.53 -11.27
CA GLN A 126 -30.29 12.37 -11.21
C GLN A 126 -30.17 13.31 -10.03
N LYS A 127 -30.33 14.61 -10.27
CA LYS A 127 -30.20 15.63 -9.24
C LYS A 127 -31.17 15.37 -8.08
N ASN A 128 -30.67 15.44 -6.85
CA ASN A 128 -31.41 15.17 -5.61
C ASN A 128 -31.99 13.75 -5.53
N ILE A 129 -31.42 12.79 -6.25
CA ILE A 129 -31.76 11.37 -6.13
C ILE A 129 -30.48 10.60 -5.84
N MET A 130 -30.40 10.03 -4.64
CA MET A 130 -29.24 9.28 -4.17
C MET A 130 -28.93 8.11 -5.11
N ASP A 131 -27.69 8.02 -5.58
CA ASP A 131 -27.23 6.92 -6.41
C ASP A 131 -27.23 5.60 -5.62
N SER A 132 -27.55 4.49 -6.29
CA SER A 132 -27.54 3.14 -5.70
C SER A 132 -26.12 2.57 -5.47
N THR A 133 -25.10 3.23 -6.01
CA THR A 133 -23.71 2.82 -5.93
C THR A 133 -22.88 3.92 -5.29
N PRO A 134 -22.05 3.62 -4.29
CA PRO A 134 -21.20 4.64 -3.68
C PRO A 134 -20.10 5.07 -4.64
N PHE A 135 -19.75 6.35 -4.60
CA PHE A 135 -18.63 6.90 -5.38
C PHE A 135 -17.29 6.73 -4.67
N LEU A 136 -17.31 6.57 -3.34
CA LEU A 136 -16.13 6.39 -2.51
C LEU A 136 -16.40 5.32 -1.47
N LYS A 137 -15.48 4.35 -1.38
CA LYS A 137 -15.49 3.31 -0.36
C LYS A 137 -14.17 3.35 0.37
N ILE A 138 -14.22 3.44 1.69
CA ILE A 138 -13.03 3.49 2.53
C ILE A 138 -13.16 2.41 3.59
N ARG A 139 -12.08 1.66 3.78
CA ARG A 139 -11.99 0.71 4.87
C ARG A 139 -10.85 1.08 5.81
N MET A 140 -11.15 1.09 7.10
CA MET A 140 -10.18 1.46 8.13
C MET A 140 -9.07 0.42 8.25
N ASP A 141 -9.32 -0.85 7.92
CA ASP A 141 -8.34 -1.94 7.96
C ASP A 141 -7.39 -1.99 6.75
N SER A 142 -7.67 -1.24 5.68
CA SER A 142 -6.84 -1.21 4.46
C SER A 142 -6.65 0.21 3.89
N LEU A 143 -6.56 1.20 4.78
CA LEU A 143 -6.48 2.61 4.42
C LEU A 143 -5.22 2.96 3.62
N THR A 144 -5.38 3.53 2.43
CA THR A 144 -4.28 3.97 1.55
C THR A 144 -4.00 5.47 1.67
N HIS A 145 -2.87 5.94 1.12
CA HIS A 145 -2.57 7.38 1.06
C HIS A 145 -3.59 8.16 0.20
N SER A 146 -4.14 7.52 -0.84
CA SER A 146 -5.20 8.10 -1.67
C SER A 146 -6.47 8.31 -0.84
N ASP A 147 -6.87 7.32 -0.03
CA ASP A 147 -8.06 7.42 0.82
C ASP A 147 -7.94 8.56 1.83
N ILE A 148 -6.77 8.71 2.46
CA ILE A 148 -6.49 9.82 3.39
C ILE A 148 -6.64 11.16 2.69
N THR A 149 -6.13 11.27 1.45
CA THR A 149 -6.21 12.50 0.65
C THR A 149 -7.66 12.83 0.27
N GLN A 150 -8.46 11.82 -0.06
CA GLN A 150 -9.88 11.99 -0.34
C GLN A 150 -10.67 12.39 0.93
N LEU A 151 -10.48 11.68 2.05
CA LEU A 151 -11.10 12.02 3.34
C LEU A 151 -10.75 13.41 3.84
N PHE A 152 -9.56 13.91 3.52
CA PHE A 152 -9.16 15.27 3.92
C PHE A 152 -10.14 16.34 3.40
N ARG A 153 -10.82 16.10 2.28
CA ARG A 153 -11.84 17.00 1.70
C ARG A 153 -13.18 16.95 2.43
N PHE A 154 -13.44 15.88 3.18
CA PHE A 154 -14.66 15.72 4.00
C PHE A 154 -14.56 16.43 5.35
N ARG A 155 -13.45 17.10 5.66
CA ARG A 155 -13.32 17.85 6.91
C ARG A 155 -14.27 19.05 6.94
N TYR A 156 -14.78 19.37 8.12
CA TYR A 156 -15.65 20.52 8.36
C TYR A 156 -15.12 21.83 7.74
N ASP A 157 -13.82 22.14 7.92
CA ASP A 157 -13.19 23.37 7.41
C ASP A 157 -12.86 23.35 5.91
N LYS A 158 -13.03 22.20 5.25
CA LYS A 158 -12.75 21.98 3.82
C LYS A 158 -13.97 21.52 3.04
N PHE A 159 -15.09 21.26 3.72
CA PHE A 159 -16.29 20.69 3.13
C PHE A 159 -16.86 21.64 2.08
N LYS A 160 -16.84 21.19 0.83
CA LYS A 160 -17.37 21.92 -0.32
C LYS A 160 -18.22 20.96 -1.15
N PRO A 161 -19.56 21.06 -1.08
CA PRO A 161 -20.48 20.18 -1.79
C PRO A 161 -20.12 19.96 -3.27
N GLU A 162 -19.94 21.05 -4.01
CA GLU A 162 -19.59 20.99 -5.44
C GLU A 162 -18.27 20.28 -5.70
N ALA A 163 -17.25 20.51 -4.87
CA ALA A 163 -15.95 19.86 -5.05
C ALA A 163 -16.00 18.36 -4.72
N LEU A 164 -16.88 17.94 -3.80
CA LEU A 164 -17.11 16.53 -3.50
C LEU A 164 -17.92 15.84 -4.60
N ARG A 165 -18.86 16.55 -5.24
CA ARG A 165 -19.57 16.06 -6.42
C ARG A 165 -18.62 15.84 -7.60
N THR A 166 -17.72 16.79 -7.88
CA THR A 166 -16.68 16.61 -8.91
C THR A 166 -15.77 15.42 -8.58
N LEU A 167 -15.34 15.27 -7.32
CA LEU A 167 -14.55 14.11 -6.89
C LEU A 167 -15.31 12.79 -7.10
N ALA A 168 -16.62 12.78 -6.83
CA ALA A 168 -17.47 11.62 -7.04
C ALA A 168 -17.54 11.25 -8.53
N GLU A 169 -17.74 12.24 -9.40
CA GLU A 169 -17.77 12.04 -10.85
C GLU A 169 -16.44 11.48 -11.37
N GLU A 170 -15.32 12.10 -10.98
CA GLU A 170 -13.97 11.61 -11.30
C GLU A 170 -13.75 10.17 -10.84
N SER A 171 -14.15 9.84 -9.60
CA SER A 171 -14.02 8.49 -9.04
C SER A 171 -14.86 7.46 -9.79
N VAL A 172 -16.09 7.80 -10.17
CA VAL A 172 -16.97 6.92 -10.95
C VAL A 172 -16.38 6.67 -12.34
N TYR A 173 -15.89 7.71 -13.02
CA TYR A 173 -15.26 7.57 -14.33
C TYR A 173 -13.97 6.76 -14.25
N LEU A 174 -13.10 7.05 -13.29
CA LEU A 174 -11.87 6.29 -13.10
C LEU A 174 -12.15 4.80 -12.86
N ASN A 175 -13.08 4.48 -11.96
CA ASN A 175 -13.48 3.09 -11.72
C ASN A 175 -14.06 2.42 -12.97
N SER A 176 -14.91 3.13 -13.72
CA SER A 176 -15.48 2.61 -14.96
C SER A 176 -14.40 2.35 -16.01
N PHE A 177 -13.48 3.29 -16.21
CA PHE A 177 -12.38 3.15 -17.15
C PHE A 177 -11.43 2.02 -16.74
N THR A 178 -11.03 1.95 -15.47
CA THR A 178 -10.18 0.86 -14.97
C THR A 178 -10.85 -0.50 -15.16
N LYS A 179 -12.16 -0.61 -14.90
CA LYS A 179 -12.92 -1.86 -15.12
C LYS A 179 -12.95 -2.24 -16.61
N THR A 180 -13.28 -1.29 -17.49
CA THR A 180 -13.32 -1.54 -18.94
C THR A 180 -11.93 -1.92 -19.47
N ILE A 181 -10.89 -1.18 -19.12
CA ILE A 181 -9.50 -1.49 -19.50
C ILE A 181 -9.12 -2.90 -19.01
N SER A 182 -9.42 -3.24 -17.75
CA SER A 182 -9.09 -4.55 -17.18
C SER A 182 -9.82 -5.70 -17.90
N SER A 183 -11.09 -5.49 -18.27
CA SER A 183 -11.86 -6.47 -19.05
C SER A 183 -11.30 -6.61 -20.47
N SER A 184 -11.04 -5.51 -21.19
CA SER A 184 -10.46 -5.54 -22.53
C SER A 184 -9.08 -6.19 -22.56
N LEU A 185 -8.23 -5.97 -21.55
CA LEU A 185 -6.93 -6.65 -21.45
C LEU A 185 -7.04 -8.15 -21.14
N ARG A 186 -8.09 -8.58 -20.44
CA ARG A 186 -8.31 -9.99 -20.08
C ARG A 186 -8.98 -10.78 -21.20
N GLU A 187 -10.03 -10.21 -21.78
CA GLU A 187 -10.87 -10.86 -22.78
C GLU A 187 -10.29 -10.69 -24.19
N VAL A 188 -9.57 -9.58 -24.44
CA VAL A 188 -8.95 -9.25 -25.72
C VAL A 188 -10.00 -9.32 -26.85
N ASP A 189 -11.05 -8.54 -26.69
CA ASP A 189 -12.17 -8.48 -27.63
C ASP A 189 -11.73 -7.98 -29.03
N LEU A 190 -12.54 -8.23 -30.04
CA LEU A 190 -12.21 -7.88 -31.44
C LEU A 190 -12.03 -6.37 -31.66
N GLU A 191 -12.67 -5.52 -30.86
CA GLU A 191 -12.51 -4.07 -30.96
C GLU A 191 -11.14 -3.63 -30.44
N PHE A 192 -10.69 -4.21 -29.33
CA PHE A 192 -9.35 -4.04 -28.79
C PHE A 192 -8.28 -4.60 -29.73
N VAL A 193 -8.48 -5.78 -30.32
CA VAL A 193 -7.57 -6.36 -31.34
C VAL A 193 -7.42 -5.43 -32.53
N ARG A 194 -8.54 -4.87 -33.02
CA ARG A 194 -8.53 -3.88 -34.10
C ARG A 194 -7.77 -2.62 -33.72
N TYR A 195 -8.00 -2.10 -32.50
CA TYR A 195 -7.28 -0.94 -31.99
C TYR A 195 -5.77 -1.18 -32.00
N VAL A 196 -5.30 -2.30 -31.44
CA VAL A 196 -3.87 -2.66 -31.42
C VAL A 196 -3.33 -2.78 -32.83
N ALA A 197 -3.96 -3.60 -33.68
CA ALA A 197 -3.49 -3.85 -35.05
C ALA A 197 -3.40 -2.56 -35.90
N SER A 198 -4.35 -1.62 -35.71
CA SER A 198 -4.33 -0.33 -36.41
C SER A 198 -3.18 0.59 -35.98
N ARG A 199 -2.66 0.41 -34.77
CA ARG A 199 -1.56 1.21 -34.19
C ARG A 199 -0.20 0.53 -34.33
N SER A 200 -0.15 -0.74 -34.73
CA SER A 200 1.07 -1.54 -34.85
C SER A 200 1.82 -1.40 -36.19
N ASN A 201 1.51 -0.38 -37.01
CA ASN A 201 2.10 -0.18 -38.35
C ASN A 201 2.04 -1.43 -39.26
N ILE A 202 0.96 -2.21 -39.17
CA ILE A 202 0.79 -3.40 -39.98
C ILE A 202 0.27 -2.99 -41.36
N GLU A 203 1.04 -3.26 -42.42
CA GLU A 203 0.66 -3.03 -43.82
C GLU A 203 -0.34 -4.08 -44.36
N ARG A 204 -1.41 -4.36 -43.59
CA ARG A 204 -2.50 -5.24 -44.03
C ARG A 204 -3.86 -4.61 -43.74
N GLN A 205 -4.80 -4.88 -44.63
CA GLN A 205 -6.19 -4.50 -44.42
C GLN A 205 -6.77 -5.25 -43.20
N LEU A 206 -7.38 -4.51 -42.28
CA LEU A 206 -8.00 -5.02 -41.05
C LEU A 206 -9.37 -5.66 -41.34
N ASN A 207 -9.40 -6.69 -42.19
CA ASN A 207 -10.59 -7.49 -42.43
C ASN A 207 -10.81 -8.50 -41.29
N GLN A 208 -12.03 -9.04 -41.20
CA GLN A 208 -12.43 -9.92 -40.09
C GLN A 208 -11.54 -11.17 -39.98
N ARG A 209 -11.18 -11.80 -41.10
CA ARG A 209 -10.30 -12.97 -41.12
C ARG A 209 -8.90 -12.66 -40.58
N PHE A 210 -8.36 -11.49 -40.90
CA PHE A 210 -7.07 -11.06 -40.38
C PHE A 210 -7.16 -10.77 -38.88
N LEU A 211 -8.22 -10.09 -38.43
CA LEU A 211 -8.44 -9.83 -37.00
C LEU A 211 -8.52 -11.13 -36.20
N GLU A 212 -9.31 -12.12 -36.65
CA GLU A 212 -9.41 -13.44 -36.01
C GLU A 212 -8.05 -14.17 -35.97
N PHE A 213 -7.24 -14.05 -37.02
CA PHE A 213 -5.89 -14.61 -37.07
C PHE A 213 -4.93 -13.95 -36.07
N VAL A 214 -4.98 -12.61 -35.92
CA VAL A 214 -4.08 -11.90 -35.01
C VAL A 214 -4.57 -11.85 -33.57
N THR A 215 -5.85 -12.10 -33.29
CA THR A 215 -6.40 -12.17 -31.92
C THR A 215 -5.52 -12.98 -30.95
N PRO A 216 -5.12 -14.25 -31.24
CA PRO A 216 -4.25 -15.00 -30.33
C PRO A 216 -2.86 -14.36 -30.14
N LEU A 217 -2.32 -13.69 -31.17
CA LEU A 217 -1.03 -12.99 -31.09
C LEU A 217 -1.14 -11.73 -30.23
N VAL A 218 -2.23 -10.98 -30.36
CA VAL A 218 -2.51 -9.81 -29.52
C VAL A 218 -2.69 -10.23 -28.07
N LYS A 219 -3.40 -11.35 -27.82
CA LYS A 219 -3.54 -11.89 -26.46
C LYS A 219 -2.19 -12.21 -25.82
N GLN A 220 -1.32 -12.91 -26.54
CA GLN A 220 0.04 -13.19 -26.07
C GLN A 220 0.85 -11.90 -25.84
N ALA A 221 0.71 -10.91 -26.72
CA ALA A 221 1.39 -9.61 -26.55
C ALA A 221 0.89 -8.85 -25.32
N VAL A 222 -0.41 -8.88 -25.02
CA VAL A 222 -1.00 -8.29 -23.82
C VAL A 222 -0.47 -8.98 -22.56
N GLU A 223 -0.46 -10.31 -22.52
CA GLU A 223 0.07 -11.07 -21.38
C GLU A 223 1.54 -10.72 -21.11
N ARG A 224 2.36 -10.64 -22.16
CA ARG A 224 3.76 -10.19 -22.07
C ARG A 224 3.87 -8.75 -21.58
N ALA A 225 3.07 -7.83 -22.12
CA ALA A 225 3.11 -6.42 -21.74
C ALA A 225 2.67 -6.19 -20.29
N VAL A 226 1.61 -6.86 -19.84
CA VAL A 226 1.14 -6.77 -18.44
C VAL A 226 2.17 -7.37 -17.51
N SER A 227 2.77 -8.51 -17.85
CA SER A 227 3.84 -9.11 -17.06
C SER A 227 5.05 -8.17 -16.96
N ALA A 228 5.48 -7.58 -18.07
CA ALA A 228 6.55 -6.59 -18.09
C ALA A 228 6.19 -5.33 -17.28
N MET A 229 4.94 -4.86 -17.33
CA MET A 229 4.48 -3.72 -16.53
C MET A 229 4.49 -4.01 -15.03
N VAL A 230 4.05 -5.20 -14.60
CA VAL A 230 4.11 -5.63 -13.20
C VAL A 230 5.57 -5.74 -12.74
N VAL A 231 6.42 -6.35 -13.56
CA VAL A 231 7.87 -6.42 -13.30
C VAL A 231 8.46 -5.02 -13.23
N SER A 232 8.12 -4.10 -14.13
CA SER A 232 8.62 -2.71 -14.13
C SER A 232 8.01 -1.79 -13.05
N GLY A 233 6.81 -2.12 -12.58
CA GLY A 233 6.13 -1.41 -11.50
C GLY A 233 6.65 -1.82 -10.12
N LEU A 234 7.24 -3.02 -10.03
CA LEU A 234 7.97 -3.51 -8.86
C LEU A 234 9.49 -3.27 -8.97
N SER A 235 10.01 -3.21 -10.19
CA SER A 235 11.42 -3.03 -10.52
C SER A 235 11.60 -1.73 -11.29
N THR A 236 12.08 -0.70 -10.62
CA THR A 236 12.52 0.53 -11.29
C THR A 236 13.69 0.23 -12.23
N GLN A 237 13.32 0.06 -13.51
CA GLN A 237 14.07 0.11 -14.76
C GLN A 237 14.96 -1.08 -15.20
N PRO A 238 15.07 -1.30 -16.54
CA PRO A 238 15.43 -2.58 -17.13
C PRO A 238 16.82 -2.59 -17.78
N VAL A 239 17.45 -3.76 -17.82
CA VAL A 239 18.46 -4.07 -18.84
C VAL A 239 18.03 -5.34 -19.56
N GLU A 240 17.86 -5.22 -20.88
CA GLU A 240 17.63 -6.32 -21.80
C GLU A 240 18.78 -7.32 -21.73
N GLN A 241 18.44 -8.61 -21.71
CA GLN A 241 19.06 -9.57 -22.61
C GLN A 241 18.19 -10.82 -22.78
N THR A 242 17.86 -11.08 -24.04
CA THR A 242 17.29 -12.30 -24.61
C THR A 242 18.04 -13.57 -24.21
N LYS A 243 17.29 -14.65 -23.93
CA LYS A 243 17.36 -15.93 -24.68
C LYS A 243 16.18 -16.85 -24.34
N GLU A 244 15.76 -17.60 -25.36
CA GLU A 244 14.60 -18.48 -25.44
C GLU A 244 14.81 -19.87 -24.82
N ASN A 245 13.65 -20.52 -24.56
CA ASN A 245 13.36 -21.94 -24.30
C ASN A 245 13.73 -22.45 -22.90
N ASP A 246 12.91 -23.22 -22.18
CA ASP A 246 11.81 -24.09 -22.59
C ASP A 246 10.81 -24.28 -21.43
N ALA A 247 9.63 -24.80 -21.76
CA ALA A 247 8.53 -25.03 -20.84
C ALA A 247 8.86 -26.04 -19.71
N THR A 248 8.36 -25.79 -18.50
CA THR A 248 7.40 -26.69 -17.84
C THR A 248 6.79 -26.07 -16.58
N ASP A 249 5.52 -26.38 -16.41
CA ASP A 249 4.57 -26.02 -15.38
C ASP A 249 5.04 -26.43 -13.96
N THR A 250 4.56 -25.69 -12.94
CA THR A 250 4.10 -26.13 -11.60
C THR A 250 4.61 -25.27 -10.42
N GLN A 251 3.68 -24.46 -9.88
CA GLN A 251 3.56 -23.97 -8.49
C GLN A 251 4.71 -23.14 -7.87
N VAL A 252 4.48 -21.82 -7.81
CA VAL A 252 5.42 -20.83 -7.26
C VAL A 252 5.43 -20.83 -5.72
N ASN A 253 6.42 -21.51 -5.16
CA ASN A 253 7.14 -21.02 -3.98
C ASN A 253 8.49 -20.48 -4.50
N ASN A 254 8.72 -19.18 -4.41
CA ASN A 254 9.94 -18.48 -4.86
C ASN A 254 11.16 -18.75 -3.96
N ALA A 255 11.50 -20.03 -3.74
CA ALA A 255 12.68 -20.42 -2.99
C ALA A 255 13.65 -21.13 -3.94
N ILE A 256 14.87 -20.61 -4.09
CA ILE A 256 15.91 -21.20 -4.93
C ILE A 256 16.66 -22.21 -4.07
N VAL A 257 16.52 -23.50 -4.39
CA VAL A 257 17.28 -24.57 -3.72
C VAL A 257 18.61 -24.73 -4.44
N ASP A 258 19.70 -24.78 -3.68
CA ASP A 258 21.05 -24.97 -4.22
C ASP A 258 21.21 -26.36 -4.85
N GLU A 259 21.79 -26.42 -6.06
CA GLU A 259 21.94 -27.67 -6.83
C GLU A 259 22.92 -28.67 -6.19
N GLU A 260 23.88 -28.19 -5.39
CA GLU A 260 24.90 -29.01 -4.72
C GLU A 260 24.51 -29.38 -3.28
N ASN A 261 23.71 -28.55 -2.59
CA ASN A 261 23.23 -28.84 -1.23
C ASN A 261 21.74 -28.49 -1.02
N PRO A 262 20.84 -29.49 -1.00
CA PRO A 262 19.40 -29.28 -0.82
C PRO A 262 18.98 -28.63 0.50
N ASN A 263 19.87 -28.56 1.50
CA ASN A 263 19.60 -27.88 2.78
C ASN A 263 19.75 -26.36 2.69
N ILE A 264 20.30 -25.84 1.58
CA ILE A 264 20.45 -24.41 1.33
C ILE A 264 19.27 -23.98 0.46
N ILE A 265 18.43 -23.13 1.03
CA ILE A 265 17.19 -22.65 0.42
C ILE A 265 17.23 -21.13 0.48
N THR A 266 17.59 -20.50 -0.64
CA THR A 266 17.61 -19.05 -0.76
C THR A 266 16.17 -18.53 -0.88
N THR A 267 15.74 -17.84 0.16
CA THR A 267 14.39 -17.32 0.32
C THR A 267 14.22 -15.96 -0.36
N ALA A 268 12.97 -15.60 -0.65
CA ALA A 268 12.64 -14.26 -1.17
C ALA A 268 13.12 -13.13 -0.26
N LYS A 269 13.16 -13.35 1.06
CA LYS A 269 13.63 -12.36 2.05
C LYS A 269 15.13 -12.11 1.95
N GLU A 270 15.91 -13.16 1.68
CA GLU A 270 17.37 -13.07 1.47
C GLU A 270 17.70 -12.35 0.16
N LEU A 271 16.98 -12.66 -0.91
CA LEU A 271 17.11 -11.96 -2.19
C LEU A 271 16.73 -10.48 -2.06
N GLU A 272 15.63 -10.18 -1.37
CA GLU A 272 15.23 -8.79 -1.13
C GLU A 272 16.30 -8.03 -0.33
N LEU A 273 16.85 -8.65 0.72
CA LEU A 273 17.93 -8.06 1.51
C LEU A 273 19.19 -7.78 0.67
N PHE A 274 19.56 -8.70 -0.21
CA PHE A 274 20.65 -8.50 -1.17
C PHE A 274 20.42 -7.29 -2.09
N GLU A 275 19.22 -7.16 -2.65
CA GLU A 275 18.86 -6.02 -3.50
C GLU A 275 18.92 -4.69 -2.74
N ARG A 276 18.46 -4.65 -1.48
CA ARG A 276 18.59 -3.43 -0.64
C ARG A 276 20.05 -3.08 -0.38
N VAL A 277 20.92 -4.06 -0.19
CA VAL A 277 22.36 -3.82 0.02
C VAL A 277 22.99 -3.24 -1.24
N LYS A 278 22.68 -3.78 -2.42
CA LYS A 278 23.11 -3.21 -3.70
C LYS A 278 22.61 -1.78 -3.90
N GLN A 279 21.34 -1.51 -3.53
CA GLN A 279 20.74 -0.18 -3.59
C GLN A 279 21.43 0.83 -2.67
N ILE A 280 21.95 0.40 -1.52
CA ILE A 280 22.71 1.28 -0.61
C ILE A 280 24.09 1.61 -1.20
N ILE A 281 24.79 0.63 -1.75
CA ILE A 281 26.19 0.79 -2.15
C ILE A 281 26.34 1.52 -3.49
N GLN A 282 25.43 1.30 -4.44
CA GLN A 282 25.39 2.01 -5.74
C GLN A 282 26.74 2.07 -6.46
N THR A 283 27.39 0.91 -6.63
CA THR A 283 28.71 0.78 -7.22
C THR A 283 28.69 -0.16 -8.44
N GLU A 284 29.67 0.00 -9.32
CA GLU A 284 29.95 -0.95 -10.42
C GLU A 284 30.74 -2.17 -9.95
N ASP A 285 31.25 -2.17 -8.71
CA ASP A 285 31.95 -3.32 -8.16
C ASP A 285 31.05 -4.56 -8.10
N ASN A 286 31.62 -5.73 -8.34
CA ASN A 286 30.88 -6.98 -8.38
C ASN A 286 30.49 -7.43 -6.97
N ILE A 287 29.24 -7.16 -6.57
CA ILE A 287 28.66 -7.62 -5.30
C ILE A 287 27.84 -8.88 -5.55
N GLU A 288 28.24 -9.98 -4.92
CA GLU A 288 27.63 -11.30 -5.05
C GLU A 288 27.07 -11.74 -3.69
N TYR A 289 26.10 -12.65 -3.71
CA TYR A 289 25.66 -13.34 -2.50
C TYR A 289 26.13 -14.79 -2.51
N LYS A 290 26.30 -15.35 -1.32
CA LYS A 290 26.53 -16.77 -1.10
C LYS A 290 25.68 -17.23 0.07
N ASP A 291 24.75 -18.11 -0.23
CA ASP A 291 23.92 -18.73 0.78
C ASP A 291 24.66 -19.92 1.44
N THR A 292 24.38 -20.16 2.71
CA THR A 292 24.98 -21.25 3.49
C THR A 292 23.92 -21.81 4.43
N GLU A 293 24.14 -23.02 4.95
CA GLU A 293 23.21 -23.61 5.92
C GLU A 293 23.01 -22.75 7.19
N SER A 294 23.89 -21.80 7.49
CA SER A 294 23.79 -21.00 8.73
C SER A 294 23.40 -19.55 8.50
N TYR A 295 23.73 -18.98 7.34
CA TYR A 295 23.52 -17.57 7.02
C TYR A 295 23.60 -17.30 5.53
N PHE A 296 22.97 -16.21 5.12
CA PHE A 296 23.08 -15.63 3.80
C PHE A 296 24.15 -14.52 3.80
N GLY A 297 25.24 -14.70 3.05
CA GLY A 297 26.38 -13.79 3.02
C GLY A 297 26.38 -12.88 1.78
N VAL A 298 26.68 -11.59 1.96
CA VAL A 298 26.94 -10.66 0.85
C VAL A 298 28.43 -10.36 0.77
N LEU A 299 29.01 -10.46 -0.43
CA LEU A 299 30.45 -10.53 -0.67
C LEU A 299 30.88 -9.56 -1.77
N LEU A 300 32.07 -8.99 -1.63
CA LEU A 300 32.72 -8.19 -2.66
C LEU A 300 33.62 -9.09 -3.53
N ASN A 301 33.39 -9.08 -4.83
CA ASN A 301 34.09 -9.87 -5.84
C ASN A 301 34.09 -11.38 -5.56
N GLY A 302 33.02 -11.89 -4.92
CA GLY A 302 32.89 -13.31 -4.56
C GLY A 302 33.92 -13.84 -3.55
N LYS A 303 34.78 -12.98 -2.98
CA LYS A 303 35.87 -13.42 -2.08
C LYS A 303 35.35 -13.63 -0.66
N THR A 304 35.48 -14.85 -0.13
CA THR A 304 34.99 -15.23 1.22
C THR A 304 35.55 -14.38 2.37
N ASN A 305 36.78 -13.86 2.23
CA ASN A 305 37.37 -12.96 3.22
C ASN A 305 36.87 -11.51 3.11
N ARG A 306 36.11 -11.18 2.06
CA ARG A 306 35.56 -9.87 1.76
C ARG A 306 34.04 -9.89 1.82
N TRP A 307 33.52 -10.26 2.98
CA TRP A 307 32.08 -10.26 3.24
C TRP A 307 31.64 -8.92 3.83
N LEU A 308 30.61 -8.31 3.26
CA LEU A 308 30.05 -7.03 3.68
C LEU A 308 29.06 -7.21 4.84
N LEU A 309 28.25 -8.25 4.77
CA LEU A 309 27.33 -8.58 5.85
C LEU A 309 26.95 -10.06 5.78
N ARG A 310 26.44 -10.57 6.90
CA ARG A 310 25.82 -11.88 6.98
C ARG A 310 24.47 -11.74 7.62
N PHE A 311 23.44 -12.25 6.95
CA PHE A 311 22.07 -12.26 7.41
C PHE A 311 21.69 -13.65 7.92
N TYR A 312 21.02 -13.68 9.08
CA TYR A 312 20.57 -14.89 9.76
C TYR A 312 19.07 -14.78 9.96
N ASP A 313 18.28 -15.78 9.54
CA ASP A 313 16.80 -15.70 9.61
C ASP A 313 16.12 -16.91 10.29
N LYS A 314 16.86 -17.93 10.73
CA LYS A 314 16.27 -19.21 11.18
C LYS A 314 15.46 -19.14 12.48
N LYS A 315 15.99 -18.49 13.52
CA LYS A 315 15.33 -18.36 14.85
C LYS A 315 15.05 -16.92 15.21
N SER A 316 15.92 -16.02 14.78
CA SER A 316 15.81 -14.59 14.92
C SER A 316 16.48 -13.95 13.72
N SER A 317 15.86 -12.89 13.21
CA SER A 317 16.34 -12.14 12.06
C SER A 317 17.34 -11.08 12.50
N PHE A 318 18.61 -11.23 12.09
CA PHE A 318 19.66 -10.26 12.40
C PHE A 318 20.77 -10.27 11.37
N ILE A 319 21.54 -9.18 11.31
CA ILE A 319 22.76 -9.08 10.53
C ILE A 319 24.00 -8.96 11.41
N THR A 320 25.13 -9.36 10.87
CA THR A 320 26.46 -9.02 11.39
C THR A 320 27.26 -8.29 10.31
N LEU A 321 28.19 -7.43 10.74
CA LEU A 321 29.08 -6.65 9.88
C LEU A 321 30.56 -6.99 10.22
N PRO A 322 31.50 -6.85 9.26
CA PRO A 322 32.93 -7.09 9.46
C PRO A 322 33.64 -5.99 10.28
N ILE A 323 32.96 -4.88 10.56
CA ILE A 323 33.48 -3.72 11.29
C ILE A 323 33.13 -3.78 12.78
N SER A 324 33.98 -3.21 13.63
CA SER A 324 33.66 -2.97 15.04
C SER A 324 32.82 -1.71 15.18
N LEU A 325 31.69 -1.80 15.89
CA LEU A 325 30.79 -0.67 16.11
C LEU A 325 31.27 0.20 17.28
N SER A 326 31.52 1.47 17.01
CA SER A 326 31.79 2.50 18.04
C SER A 326 30.53 2.91 18.79
N GLU A 327 30.66 3.61 19.93
CA GLU A 327 29.50 4.15 20.65
C GLU A 327 28.63 5.09 19.79
N VAL A 328 29.23 5.79 18.84
CA VAL A 328 28.51 6.66 17.90
C VAL A 328 27.60 5.83 16.99
N GLN A 329 28.14 4.76 16.40
CA GLN A 329 27.40 3.85 15.53
C GLN A 329 26.32 3.07 16.29
N LEU A 330 26.58 2.67 17.55
CA LEU A 330 25.56 2.05 18.41
C LEU A 330 24.41 3.01 18.70
N ASN A 331 24.70 4.28 18.93
CA ASN A 331 23.66 5.31 19.11
C ASN A 331 22.88 5.58 17.81
N GLU A 332 23.52 5.49 16.65
CA GLU A 332 22.84 5.58 15.34
C GLU A 332 21.83 4.45 15.15
N ILE A 333 22.20 3.20 15.45
CA ILE A 333 21.31 2.03 15.38
C ILE A 333 20.09 2.22 16.30
N ARG A 334 20.31 2.70 17.52
CA ARG A 334 19.23 2.98 18.47
C ARG A 334 18.29 4.08 17.98
N ARG A 335 18.83 5.15 17.35
CA ARG A 335 18.02 6.22 16.73
C ARG A 335 17.21 5.72 15.54
N ALA A 336 17.75 4.75 14.79
CA ALA A 336 17.07 4.03 13.72
C ALA A 336 15.97 3.06 14.21
N ARG A 337 15.77 2.96 15.55
CA ARG A 337 14.82 2.06 16.22
C ARG A 337 15.11 0.58 15.97
N LEU A 338 16.39 0.24 15.84
CA LEU A 338 16.85 -1.16 15.76
C LEU A 338 17.53 -1.54 17.08
N ASP A 339 17.41 -2.83 17.43
CA ASP A 339 18.06 -3.39 18.61
C ASP A 339 19.43 -3.98 18.24
N THR A 340 20.39 -3.87 19.15
CA THR A 340 21.74 -4.41 18.94
C THR A 340 22.42 -4.81 20.24
N ASP A 341 23.08 -5.97 20.21
CA ASP A 341 23.96 -6.46 21.28
C ASP A 341 25.43 -6.01 21.10
N GLY A 342 25.69 -5.12 20.14
CA GLY A 342 27.02 -4.61 19.78
C GLY A 342 27.74 -5.42 18.69
N LYS A 343 27.25 -6.62 18.36
CA LYS A 343 27.78 -7.44 17.25
C LYS A 343 26.72 -7.85 16.24
N ARG A 344 25.48 -7.98 16.70
CA ARG A 344 24.29 -8.34 15.94
C ARG A 344 23.38 -7.13 15.91
N ILE A 345 22.83 -6.85 14.73
CA ILE A 345 21.82 -5.82 14.55
C ILE A 345 20.54 -6.55 14.15
N HIS A 346 19.52 -6.47 14.99
CA HIS A 346 18.26 -7.14 14.76
C HIS A 346 17.46 -6.40 13.68
N ILE A 347 17.11 -7.09 12.61
CA ILE A 347 16.33 -6.57 11.50
C ILE A 347 15.12 -7.49 11.27
N THR A 348 13.91 -6.96 11.34
CA THR A 348 12.70 -7.80 11.20
C THR A 348 12.35 -7.95 9.72
N ASN A 349 12.44 -6.85 8.98
CA ASN A 349 12.20 -6.79 7.54
C ASN A 349 13.51 -6.42 6.80
N PRO A 350 13.72 -6.90 5.56
CA PRO A 350 14.87 -6.50 4.75
C PRO A 350 15.03 -4.98 4.61
N GLU A 351 13.93 -4.23 4.60
CA GLU A 351 13.93 -2.77 4.51
C GLU A 351 14.59 -2.06 5.71
N ASP A 352 14.66 -2.72 6.87
CA ASP A 352 15.25 -2.15 8.08
C ASP A 352 16.73 -1.79 7.86
N ILE A 353 17.41 -2.45 6.92
CA ILE A 353 18.80 -2.17 6.55
C ILE A 353 18.98 -0.76 5.95
N LEU A 354 17.94 -0.19 5.33
CA LEU A 354 17.98 1.17 4.77
C LEU A 354 18.15 2.23 5.85
N ARG A 355 17.69 1.94 7.09
CA ARG A 355 17.80 2.86 8.23
C ARG A 355 19.21 2.94 8.80
N ILE A 356 20.08 2.00 8.44
CA ILE A 356 21.48 1.92 8.85
C ILE A 356 22.41 1.89 7.61
N SER A 357 21.99 2.55 6.53
CA SER A 357 22.74 2.62 5.28
C SER A 357 24.18 3.10 5.46
N GLY A 358 24.42 4.03 6.39
CA GLY A 358 25.78 4.47 6.77
C GLY A 358 26.69 3.31 7.20
N LEU A 359 26.19 2.38 8.03
CA LEU A 359 26.95 1.22 8.48
C LEU A 359 27.24 0.21 7.37
N ILE A 360 26.34 0.09 6.39
CA ILE A 360 26.55 -0.76 5.22
C ILE A 360 27.62 -0.17 4.31
N LEU A 361 27.63 1.15 4.15
CA LEU A 361 28.69 1.86 3.43
C LEU A 361 30.04 1.75 4.14
N ASP A 362 30.07 1.92 5.47
CA ASP A 362 31.28 1.72 6.28
C ASP A 362 31.84 0.31 6.12
N SER A 363 30.96 -0.70 6.10
CA SER A 363 31.33 -2.08 5.84
C SER A 363 31.89 -2.29 4.44
N TYR A 364 31.27 -1.70 3.43
CA TYR A 364 31.75 -1.75 2.05
C TYR A 364 33.14 -1.11 1.91
N GLU A 365 33.36 0.09 2.46
CA GLU A 365 34.66 0.75 2.45
C GLU A 365 35.74 -0.05 3.19
N TYR A 366 35.38 -0.66 4.33
CA TYR A 366 36.28 -1.55 5.07
C TYR A 366 36.73 -2.76 4.22
N VAL A 367 35.79 -3.37 3.50
CA VAL A 367 36.05 -4.56 2.67
C VAL A 367 36.79 -4.22 1.37
N LYS A 368 36.60 -3.00 0.86
CA LYS A 368 37.29 -2.49 -0.33
C LYS A 368 38.76 -2.20 -0.06
N ASN A 369 39.11 -1.74 1.14
CA ASN A 369 40.49 -1.43 1.51
C ASN A 369 41.35 -2.70 1.71
N ASP A 370 42.29 -2.92 0.79
CA ASP A 370 43.20 -4.06 0.80
C ASP A 370 44.10 -4.13 2.04
N ASP A 371 44.44 -2.99 2.65
CA ASP A 371 45.33 -2.94 3.82
C ASP A 371 44.71 -3.64 5.03
N ASN A 372 43.38 -3.66 5.14
CA ASN A 372 42.65 -4.37 6.20
C ASN A 372 42.83 -5.90 6.13
N PHE A 373 43.35 -6.42 5.02
CA PHE A 373 43.52 -7.86 4.78
C PHE A 373 44.98 -8.27 4.50
N ARG A 374 45.93 -7.32 4.52
CA ARG A 374 47.36 -7.63 4.38
C ARG A 374 47.87 -8.32 5.65
N ARG A 375 48.40 -9.54 5.51
CA ARG A 375 49.15 -10.20 6.59
C ARG A 375 50.55 -9.59 6.68
N GLY A 376 50.71 -8.57 7.52
CA GLY A 376 52.00 -8.02 7.95
C GLY A 376 52.29 -8.38 9.41
N SER A 377 53.46 -8.95 9.64
CA SER A 377 54.10 -9.23 10.94
C SER A 377 53.62 -8.40 12.14
N ARG A 378 53.14 -9.06 13.21
CA ARG A 378 53.21 -8.52 14.57
C ARG A 378 54.68 -8.41 14.96
N VAL A 379 55.32 -7.32 14.57
CA VAL A 379 56.52 -6.82 15.26
C VAL A 379 56.04 -6.15 16.54
N SER A 380 56.63 -6.62 17.64
CA SER A 380 56.57 -6.05 18.99
C SER A 380 57.25 -4.68 19.03
N SER A 381 56.58 -3.71 19.65
CA SER A 381 57.12 -2.55 20.38
C SER A 381 55.89 -1.93 21.09
N LEU A 382 55.76 -1.81 22.41
CA LEU A 382 56.73 -1.53 23.48
C LEU A 382 57.71 -0.43 23.08
N GLU A 383 57.27 0.81 23.30
CA GLU A 383 58.00 2.06 23.61
C GLU A 383 56.88 3.11 23.79
N GLU A 384 56.42 3.43 25.01
CA GLU A 384 57.03 4.25 26.07
C GLU A 384 57.53 5.65 25.59
N VAL A 385 56.82 6.69 26.09
CA VAL A 385 57.27 8.08 26.40
C VAL A 385 57.51 9.00 25.17
N GLU A 386 57.03 10.25 25.07
CA GLU A 386 56.89 11.36 26.04
C GLU A 386 55.49 11.95 26.22
#